data_AF-A0A929B4Q8-F1
#
_entry.id   AF-A0A929B4Q8-F1
#
_cell.length_a   1.000
_cell.length_b   1.000
_cell.length_c   1.000
_cell.angle_alpha   90.00
_cell.angle_beta   90.00
_cell.angle_gamma   90.00
#
_symmetry.space_group_name_H-M   'P 1'
#
loop_
_entity.id
_entity.type
_entity.pdbx_description
1 polymer ?
#
loop_
_entity_poly.entity_id
_entity_poly.type
_entity_poly.pdbx_seq_one_letter_code
_entity_poly.pdbx_strand_id
1 'polypeptide(L)'
;MDTVKGMNNLEDILKDLGIFEELIRPNALIHRDLQLDSTEIVEVSLALKRKLGIKVKLETRQDKTLAEICTLIESAISEMKSRNSI
;
A
#
# COMPACT_ATOMS: atom_id res chain seq x y z
N MET A 1 -17.31 -3.88 -5.86
CA MET A 1 -17.20 -3.84 -4.38
C MET A 1 -15.73 -4.03 -3.98
N ASP A 2 -14.80 -3.42 -4.72
CA ASP A 2 -13.40 -3.85 -4.78
C ASP A 2 -12.44 -2.85 -4.13
N THR A 3 -12.88 -1.59 -3.95
CA THR A 3 -12.11 -0.50 -3.33
C THR A 3 -11.82 -0.73 -1.85
N VAL A 4 -12.76 -1.34 -1.14
CA VAL A 4 -12.62 -1.63 0.30
C VAL A 4 -11.51 -2.65 0.56
N LYS A 5 -11.20 -3.51 -0.42
CA LYS A 5 -10.22 -4.59 -0.22
C LYS A 5 -8.77 -4.07 -0.27
N GLY A 6 -8.47 -3.09 -1.12
CA GLY A 6 -7.13 -2.49 -1.18
C GLY A 6 -6.75 -1.82 0.14
N MET A 7 -7.68 -1.04 0.70
CA MET A 7 -7.44 -0.28 1.93
C MET A 7 -7.29 -1.19 3.16
N ASN A 8 -8.14 -2.22 3.30
CA ASN A 8 -8.02 -3.16 4.42
C ASN A 8 -6.67 -3.91 4.41
N ASN A 9 -6.19 -4.35 3.24
CA ASN A 9 -4.90 -5.03 3.15
C ASN A 9 -3.73 -4.10 3.48
N LEU A 10 -3.81 -2.84 3.04
CA LEU A 10 -2.80 -1.84 3.36
C LEU A 10 -2.80 -1.52 4.85
N GLU A 11 -3.97 -1.36 5.45
CA GLU A 11 -4.15 -1.15 6.89
C GLU A 11 -3.56 -2.31 7.70
N ASP A 12 -3.85 -3.55 7.33
CA ASP A 12 -3.26 -4.74 7.97
C ASP A 12 -1.72 -4.72 7.90
N ILE A 13 -1.13 -4.34 6.76
CA ILE A 13 0.33 -4.26 6.61
C ILE A 13 0.92 -3.16 7.48
N LEU A 14 0.28 -1.99 7.52
CA LEU A 14 0.72 -0.87 8.34
C LEU A 14 0.63 -1.20 9.84
N LYS A 15 -0.46 -1.86 10.26
CA LYS A 15 -0.61 -2.37 11.63
C LYS A 15 0.47 -3.39 12.00
N ASP A 16 0.83 -4.29 11.09
CA ASP A 16 1.89 -5.28 11.29
C ASP A 16 3.27 -4.62 11.47
N LEU A 17 3.48 -3.47 10.81
CA LEU A 17 4.68 -2.63 10.97
C LEU A 17 4.68 -1.81 12.26
N GLY A 18 3.58 -1.81 13.03
CA GLY A 18 3.44 -1.05 14.27
C GLY A 18 2.85 0.35 14.10
N ILE A 19 2.27 0.66 12.94
CA ILE A 19 1.56 1.92 12.72
C ILE A 19 0.18 1.86 13.36
N PHE A 20 -0.14 2.89 14.13
CA PHE A 20 -1.45 3.04 14.77
C PHE A 20 -2.55 3.35 13.77
N GLU A 21 -3.71 2.72 13.93
CA GLU A 21 -4.90 2.91 13.07
C GLU A 21 -5.33 4.39 12.97
N GLU A 22 -5.12 5.17 14.01
CA GLU A 22 -5.44 6.61 14.03
C GLU A 22 -4.67 7.44 12.99
N LEU A 23 -3.48 6.96 12.58
CA LEU A 23 -2.61 7.54 11.56
C LEU A 23 -2.91 6.98 10.16
N ILE A 24 -3.58 5.82 10.08
CA ILE A 24 -3.93 5.16 8.82
C ILE A 24 -5.16 5.84 8.22
N ARG A 25 -4.96 7.00 7.61
CA ARG A 25 -6.01 7.79 6.95
C ARG A 25 -5.75 7.91 5.46
N PRO A 26 -6.79 7.93 4.60
CA PRO A 26 -6.61 8.03 3.16
C PRO A 26 -5.83 9.29 2.72
N ASN A 27 -5.91 10.38 3.47
CA ASN A 27 -5.15 11.60 3.20
C ASN A 27 -3.77 11.66 3.88
N ALA A 28 -3.42 10.66 4.69
CA ALA A 28 -2.14 10.63 5.40
C ALA A 28 -1.01 10.35 4.42
N LEU A 29 0.05 11.13 4.54
CA LEU A 29 1.28 11.04 3.78
C LEU A 29 2.22 9.99 4.38
N ILE A 30 2.77 9.13 3.54
CA ILE A 30 3.67 8.04 3.95
C ILE A 30 4.93 8.55 4.63
N HIS A 31 5.53 9.62 4.12
CA HIS A 31 6.75 10.15 4.74
C HIS A 31 6.45 11.21 5.79
N ARG A 32 5.44 12.07 5.57
CA ARG A 32 5.19 13.19 6.48
C ARG A 32 4.33 12.84 7.69
N ASP A 33 3.25 12.07 7.51
CA ASP A 33 2.32 11.73 8.59
C ASP A 33 2.68 10.40 9.24
N LEU A 34 2.97 9.38 8.42
CA LEU A 34 3.34 8.05 8.89
C LEU A 34 4.83 7.93 9.23
N GLN A 35 5.64 8.94 8.86
CA GLN A 35 7.08 9.00 9.11
C GLN A 35 7.84 7.76 8.64
N LEU A 36 7.35 7.09 7.59
CA LEU A 36 7.95 5.85 7.11
C LEU A 36 9.33 6.11 6.50
N ASP A 37 10.32 5.43 7.05
CA ASP A 37 11.68 5.46 6.55
C ASP A 37 11.84 4.59 5.30
N SER A 38 12.97 4.76 4.60
CA SER A 38 13.26 4.00 3.36
C SER A 38 13.18 2.48 3.57
N THR A 39 13.55 2.00 4.76
CA THR A 39 13.43 0.59 5.14
C THR A 39 11.97 0.15 5.25
N GLU A 40 11.14 0.93 5.95
CA GLU A 40 9.73 0.60 6.14
C GLU A 40 8.97 0.63 4.82
N ILE A 41 9.30 1.58 3.93
CA ILE A 41 8.71 1.65 2.59
C ILE A 41 9.03 0.39 1.78
N VAL A 42 10.27 -0.09 1.85
CA VAL A 42 10.67 -1.35 1.21
C VAL A 42 9.92 -2.53 1.83
N GLU A 43 9.77 -2.56 3.15
CA GLU A 43 9.03 -3.61 3.86
C GLU A 43 7.54 -3.61 3.47
N VAL A 44 6.87 -2.44 3.39
CA VAL A 44 5.50 -2.31 2.89
C VAL A 44 5.40 -2.86 1.47
N SER A 45 6.28 -2.44 0.56
CA SER A 45 6.31 -2.93 -0.82
C SER A 45 6.52 -4.45 -0.89
N LEU A 46 7.34 -5.02 0.01
CA LEU A 46 7.60 -6.45 0.08
C LEU A 46 6.40 -7.22 0.66
N ALA A 47 5.76 -6.68 1.70
CA ALA A 47 4.57 -7.23 2.32
C ALA A 47 3.39 -7.25 1.34
N LEU A 48 3.20 -6.18 0.55
CA LEU A 48 2.22 -6.13 -0.54
C LEU A 48 2.47 -7.23 -1.57
N LYS A 49 3.73 -7.44 -1.96
CA LYS A 49 4.09 -8.52 -2.88
C LYS A 49 3.84 -9.90 -2.28
N ARG A 50 4.09 -10.11 -0.99
CA ARG A 50 3.87 -11.40 -0.32
C ARG A 50 2.39 -11.69 -0.09
N LYS A 51 1.61 -10.72 0.39
CA LYS A 51 0.17 -10.88 0.68
C LYS A 51 -0.70 -10.88 -0.57
N LEU A 52 -0.42 -9.99 -1.52
CA LEU A 52 -1.28 -9.74 -2.69
C LEU A 52 -0.66 -10.21 -4.01
N GLY A 53 0.62 -10.60 -4.03
CA GLY A 53 1.32 -11.00 -5.26
C GLY A 53 1.74 -9.84 -6.17
N ILE A 54 1.41 -8.59 -5.80
CA ILE A 54 1.64 -7.40 -6.63
C ILE A 54 2.93 -6.67 -6.25
N LYS A 55 3.61 -6.07 -7.23
CA LYS A 55 4.77 -5.22 -6.96
C LYS A 55 4.37 -3.75 -7.09
N VAL A 56 4.14 -3.09 -5.96
CA VAL A 56 3.89 -1.64 -5.90
C VAL A 56 5.20 -0.92 -5.63
N LYS A 57 5.55 0.06 -6.48
CA LYS A 57 6.71 0.92 -6.26
C LYS A 57 6.27 2.14 -5.45
N LEU A 58 6.67 2.16 -4.19
CA LEU A 58 6.56 3.32 -3.32
C LEU A 58 7.84 4.12 -3.49
N GLU A 59 7.91 4.96 -4.52
CA GLU A 59 9.10 5.79 -4.78
C GLU A 59 9.17 6.94 -3.77
N THR A 60 10.30 7.08 -3.09
CA THR A 60 10.52 8.13 -2.08
C THR A 60 10.64 9.55 -2.64
N ARG A 61 10.61 9.69 -3.98
CA ARG A 61 10.73 10.99 -4.66
C ARG A 61 9.47 11.84 -4.55
N GLN A 62 8.31 11.24 -4.34
CA GLN A 62 7.07 11.96 -4.12
C GLN A 62 6.39 11.36 -2.91
N ASP A 63 6.15 12.20 -1.90
CA ASP A 63 5.36 11.78 -0.76
C ASP A 63 3.94 11.52 -1.22
N LYS A 64 3.51 10.25 -1.10
CA LYS A 64 2.22 9.79 -1.56
C LYS A 64 1.28 9.59 -0.38
N THR A 65 0.02 9.88 -0.63
CA THR A 65 -1.03 9.59 0.34
C THR A 65 -1.39 8.11 0.33
N LEU A 66 -1.94 7.61 1.44
CA LEU A 66 -2.46 6.25 1.51
C LEU A 66 -3.55 5.98 0.46
N ALA A 67 -4.37 6.98 0.12
CA ALA A 67 -5.38 6.87 -0.95
C ALA A 67 -4.75 6.63 -2.33
N GLU A 68 -3.67 7.35 -2.65
CA GLU A 68 -2.94 7.12 -3.90
C GLU A 68 -2.36 5.70 -3.94
N ILE A 69 -1.81 5.23 -2.81
CA ILE A 69 -1.23 3.89 -2.72
C ILE A 69 -2.31 2.83 -2.86
N CYS A 70 -3.47 3.02 -2.23
CA CYS A 70 -4.63 2.14 -2.42
C CYS A 70 -5.02 2.07 -3.89
N THR A 71 -5.05 3.21 -4.58
CA THR A 71 -5.34 3.28 -6.02
C THR A 71 -4.29 2.52 -6.85
N LEU A 72 -3.01 2.62 -6.49
CA LEU A 72 -1.93 1.87 -7.15
C LEU A 72 -2.05 0.36 -6.91
N ILE A 73 -2.38 -0.05 -5.68
CA ILE A 73 -2.62 -1.44 -5.31
C ILE A 73 -3.77 -2.01 -6.13
N GLU A 74 -4.91 -1.31 -6.18
CA GLU A 74 -6.08 -1.74 -6.94
C GLU A 74 -5.80 -1.84 -8.43
N SER A 75 -5.11 -0.84 -8.99
CA SER A 75 -4.69 -0.86 -10.40
C SER A 75 -3.81 -2.08 -10.67
N ALA A 76 -2.82 -2.35 -9.81
CA ALA A 76 -1.93 -3.49 -9.94
C ALA A 76 -2.66 -4.84 -9.79
N ILE A 77 -3.62 -4.95 -8.87
CA ILE A 77 -4.46 -6.15 -8.69
C ILE A 77 -5.31 -6.38 -9.94
N SER A 78 -5.92 -5.33 -10.48
CA SER A 78 -6.72 -5.39 -11.71
C SER A 78 -5.88 -5.86 -12.90
N GLU A 79 -4.68 -5.28 -13.08
CA GLU A 79 -3.73 -5.70 -14.11
C GLU A 79 -3.21 -7.13 -13.92
N MET A 80 -3.01 -7.58 -12.68
CA MET A 80 -2.56 -8.94 -12.38
C MET A 80 -3.67 -9.96 -12.68
N LYS A 81 -4.92 -9.66 -12.30
CA LYS A 81 -6.09 -10.50 -12.57
C LYS A 81 -6.31 -10.70 -14.07
N SER A 82 -6.09 -9.65 -14.88
CA SER A 82 -6.20 -9.73 -16.34
C SER A 82 -5.13 -10.62 -16.97
N ARG A 83 -3.91 -10.63 -16.41
CA ARG A 83 -2.78 -11.43 -16.92
C ARG A 83 -2.82 -12.91 -16.55
N ASN A 84 -3.49 -13.27 -15.46
CA ASN A 84 -3.52 -14.64 -14.95
C ASN A 84 -4.68 -15.49 -15.51
N SER A 85 -5.40 -14.98 -16.52
CA SER A 85 -6.56 -15.61 -17.14
C SER A 85 -6.29 -16.20 -18.53
N ILE A 86 -5.04 -16.60 -18.83
CA ILE A 86 -4.64 -17.26 -20.09
C ILE A 86 -4.20 -18.69 -19.80
#